data_AF-A0A2S6U0T2-F1
#
_entry.id   AF-A0A2S6U0T2-F1
#
_cell.length_a   1.000
_cell.length_b   1.000
_cell.length_c   1.000
_cell.angle_alpha   90.00
_cell.angle_beta   90.00
_cell.angle_gamma   90.00
#
_symmetry.space_group_name_H-M   'P 1'
#
loop_
_entity.id
_entity.type
_entity.pdbx_description
1 polymer ?
#
loop_
_entity_poly.entity_id
_entity_poly.type
_entity_poly.pdbx_seq_one_letter_code
_entity_poly.pdbx_strand_id
1 'polypeptide(L)'
;MTNRIILDIEEDVPFAGGHEFADAGAYRRLKGRARFALDPQTLTTIVDIDKVRRNADGLVECTADIMILKPADMARSSHRLFFDYGNRGNKRAIQFFCDAPATNDPIALVDAGNGYLFRRGHVVVFCAWQGDMLPGNGRMLLDVPVADAVAGTVRTEFIIDAPHIDTMPLSGFASMHSYRATSLDPGKAQLTRRRYPGAPREAVGGWQF
;
A
#
# COMPACT_ATOMS: atom_id res chain seq x y z
N MET A 1 20.31 14.15 -10.86
CA MET A 1 19.07 14.72 -11.42
C MET A 1 18.15 15.10 -10.26
N THR A 2 17.20 16.02 -10.43
CA THR A 2 16.34 16.47 -9.32
C THR A 2 15.05 15.64 -9.31
N ASN A 3 14.78 14.95 -8.20
CA ASN A 3 13.51 14.24 -8.00
C ASN A 3 12.34 15.22 -8.05
N ARG A 4 11.23 14.81 -8.68
CA ARG A 4 9.99 15.59 -8.74
C ARG A 4 8.84 14.79 -8.15
N ILE A 5 8.06 15.45 -7.31
CA ILE A 5 6.82 14.92 -6.74
C ILE A 5 5.72 15.94 -7.03
N ILE A 6 4.64 15.49 -7.67
CA ILE A 6 3.44 16.30 -7.92
C ILE A 6 2.27 15.63 -7.21
N LEU A 7 1.52 16.41 -6.43
CA LEU A 7 0.29 15.94 -5.81
C LEU A 7 -0.88 16.47 -6.63
N ASP A 8 -1.58 15.58 -7.31
CA ASP A 8 -2.82 15.90 -8.01
C ASP A 8 -3.98 15.60 -7.07
N ILE A 9 -4.55 16.65 -6.46
CA ILE A 9 -5.70 16.53 -5.58
C ILE A 9 -6.97 16.56 -6.43
N GLU A 10 -7.73 15.46 -6.37
CA GLU A 10 -8.96 15.25 -7.14
C GLU A 10 -10.20 15.59 -6.31
N GLU A 11 -10.10 15.41 -4.99
CA GLU A 11 -11.18 15.68 -4.05
C GLU A 11 -10.63 16.48 -2.88
N ASP A 12 -11.35 17.54 -2.50
CA ASP A 12 -11.16 18.26 -1.26
C ASP A 12 -12.52 18.56 -0.65
N VAL A 13 -12.85 17.89 0.46
CA VAL A 13 -14.16 17.98 1.13
C VAL A 13 -14.03 18.13 2.65
N PRO A 14 -15.05 18.66 3.35
CA PRO A 14 -15.12 18.57 4.81
C PRO A 14 -15.10 17.11 5.28
N PHE A 15 -14.25 16.82 6.26
CA PHE A 15 -14.26 15.53 6.95
C PHE A 15 -15.27 15.55 8.10
N ALA A 16 -15.89 14.41 8.41
CA ALA A 16 -16.83 14.25 9.52
C ALA A 16 -17.98 15.28 9.50
N GLY A 17 -18.43 15.69 8.30
CA GLY A 17 -19.48 16.70 8.14
C GLY A 17 -19.11 18.09 8.69
N GLY A 18 -17.82 18.40 8.85
CA GLY A 18 -17.34 19.65 9.44
C GLY A 18 -17.31 19.65 10.98
N HIS A 19 -17.43 18.48 11.63
CA HIS A 19 -17.29 18.36 13.07
C HIS A 19 -15.95 18.94 13.57
N GLU A 20 -15.99 19.70 14.66
CA GLU A 20 -14.80 20.30 15.26
C GLU A 20 -14.13 19.37 16.27
N PHE A 21 -12.83 19.14 16.11
CA PHE A 21 -12.04 18.31 17.01
C PHE A 21 -11.26 19.17 18.00
N ALA A 22 -11.89 19.53 19.11
CA ALA A 22 -11.28 20.37 20.16
C ALA A 22 -10.64 21.65 19.54
N ASP A 23 -9.48 22.05 20.03
CA ASP A 23 -8.80 23.27 19.58
C ASP A 23 -8.27 23.18 18.15
N ALA A 24 -8.20 21.99 17.54
CA ALA A 24 -7.77 21.82 16.15
C ALA A 24 -8.86 22.20 15.13
N GLY A 25 -10.13 22.24 15.55
CA GLY A 25 -11.26 22.66 14.72
C GLY A 25 -11.71 21.60 13.72
N ALA A 26 -12.48 22.04 12.71
CA ALA A 26 -12.93 21.18 11.63
C ALA A 26 -11.76 20.66 10.78
N TYR A 27 -11.92 19.46 10.21
CA TYR A 27 -10.94 18.84 9.34
C TYR A 27 -11.43 18.79 7.89
N ARG A 28 -10.46 18.71 6.96
CA ARG A 28 -10.68 18.46 5.55
C ARG A 28 -10.04 17.14 5.14
N ARG A 29 -10.69 16.46 4.20
CA ARG A 29 -10.22 15.25 3.55
C ARG A 29 -9.86 15.58 2.11
N LEU A 30 -8.60 15.35 1.79
CA LEU A 30 -8.08 15.48 0.45
C LEU A 30 -7.77 14.08 -0.08
N LYS A 31 -8.13 13.80 -1.33
CA LYS A 31 -7.85 12.52 -2.00
C LYS A 31 -7.34 12.81 -3.41
N GLY A 32 -6.41 11.99 -3.86
CA GLY A 32 -5.84 12.14 -5.19
C GLY A 32 -4.66 11.21 -5.41
N ARG A 33 -3.73 11.62 -6.27
CA ARG A 33 -2.54 10.84 -6.63
C ARG A 33 -1.26 11.64 -6.47
N ALA A 34 -0.20 10.99 -6.03
CA ALA A 34 1.16 11.50 -6.06
C ALA A 34 1.89 10.91 -7.25
N ARG A 35 2.33 11.75 -8.19
CA ARG A 35 3.20 11.37 -9.31
C ARG A 35 4.64 11.63 -8.95
N PHE A 36 5.47 10.59 -9.06
CA PHE A 36 6.89 10.64 -8.78
C PHE A 36 7.67 10.53 -10.08
N ALA A 37 8.71 11.35 -10.22
CA ALA A 37 9.78 11.15 -11.18
C ALA A 37 11.11 11.19 -10.41
N LEU A 38 11.77 10.05 -10.30
CA LEU A 38 12.86 9.81 -9.35
C LEU A 38 14.16 9.49 -10.07
N ASP A 39 15.27 10.04 -9.58
CA ASP A 39 16.61 9.77 -10.06
C ASP A 39 17.01 8.33 -9.66
N PRO A 40 17.21 7.41 -10.63
CA PRO A 40 17.56 6.02 -10.32
C PRO A 40 18.88 5.89 -9.55
N GLN A 41 19.77 6.89 -9.61
CA GLN A 41 21.01 6.89 -8.82
C GLN A 41 20.77 7.04 -7.32
N THR A 42 19.59 7.50 -6.91
CA THR A 42 19.17 7.59 -5.51
C THR A 42 18.44 6.35 -5.02
N LEU A 43 18.13 5.42 -5.94
CA LEU A 43 17.30 4.23 -5.71
C LEU A 43 18.13 2.93 -5.75
N THR A 44 19.42 2.99 -5.41
CA THR A 44 20.37 1.88 -5.56
C THR A 44 20.06 0.65 -4.72
N THR A 45 19.16 0.76 -3.74
CA THR A 45 18.67 -0.38 -2.94
C THR A 45 17.50 -1.12 -3.60
N ILE A 46 16.90 -0.56 -4.65
CA ILE A 46 15.82 -1.19 -5.41
C ILE A 46 16.45 -2.15 -6.43
N VAL A 47 16.07 -3.43 -6.32
CA VAL A 47 16.49 -4.47 -7.26
C VAL A 47 15.95 -4.18 -8.65
N ASP A 48 16.77 -4.42 -9.68
CA ASP A 48 16.41 -4.26 -11.10
C ASP A 48 16.01 -2.83 -11.51
N ILE A 49 16.39 -1.81 -10.73
CA ILE A 49 16.11 -0.40 -11.04
C ILE A 49 16.81 0.08 -12.33
N ASP A 50 17.86 -0.61 -12.76
CA ASP A 50 18.54 -0.37 -14.03
C ASP A 50 17.77 -0.93 -15.24
N LYS A 51 16.80 -1.83 -15.01
CA LYS A 51 16.02 -2.51 -16.05
C LYS A 51 14.65 -1.86 -16.32
N VAL A 52 14.22 -0.91 -15.50
CA VAL A 52 12.96 -0.19 -15.72
C VAL A 52 13.13 0.93 -16.74
N ARG A 53 12.10 1.15 -17.55
CA ARG A 53 12.07 2.26 -18.51
C ARG A 53 12.15 3.60 -17.78
N ARG A 54 12.94 4.51 -18.35
CA ARG A 54 13.10 5.90 -17.89
C ARG A 54 12.35 6.85 -18.82
N ASN A 55 11.89 7.97 -18.29
CA ASN A 55 11.28 9.03 -19.10
C ASN A 55 12.35 9.83 -19.88
N ALA A 56 11.94 10.84 -20.65
CA ALA A 56 12.84 11.66 -21.47
C ALA A 56 13.90 12.41 -20.66
N ASP A 57 13.65 12.66 -19.38
CA ASP A 57 14.58 13.31 -18.44
C ASP A 57 15.52 12.30 -17.75
N GLY A 58 15.41 11.01 -18.08
CA GLY A 58 16.20 9.94 -17.46
C GLY A 58 15.70 9.51 -16.08
N LEU A 59 14.50 9.91 -15.68
CA LEU A 59 13.91 9.59 -14.37
C LEU A 59 13.00 8.35 -14.45
N VAL A 60 12.86 7.66 -13.33
CA VAL A 60 11.92 6.54 -13.14
C VAL A 60 10.59 7.09 -12.62
N GLU A 61 9.49 6.73 -13.26
CA GLU A 61 8.16 7.25 -12.92
C GLU A 61 7.32 6.20 -12.17
N CYS A 62 6.64 6.62 -11.12
CA CYS A 62 5.61 5.83 -10.44
C CYS A 62 4.48 6.74 -9.93
N THR A 63 3.31 6.18 -9.66
CA THR A 63 2.15 6.94 -9.14
C THR A 63 1.54 6.23 -7.96
N ALA A 64 1.36 6.93 -6.85
CA ALA A 64 0.72 6.39 -5.65
C ALA A 64 -0.61 7.08 -5.38
N ASP A 65 -1.63 6.34 -4.97
CA ASP A 65 -2.81 6.95 -4.37
C ASP A 65 -2.40 7.63 -3.05
N ILE A 66 -3.03 8.77 -2.75
CA ILE A 66 -2.84 9.52 -1.51
C ILE A 66 -4.18 9.93 -0.89
N MET A 67 -4.20 10.04 0.44
CA MET A 67 -5.27 10.68 1.18
C MET A 67 -4.68 11.48 2.34
N ILE A 68 -5.18 12.70 2.54
CA ILE A 68 -4.72 13.61 3.58
C ILE A 68 -5.92 14.04 4.42
N LEU A 69 -5.83 13.86 5.74
CA LEU A 69 -6.74 14.44 6.71
C LEU A 69 -5.99 15.54 7.45
N LYS A 70 -6.40 16.80 7.27
CA LYS A 70 -5.74 17.97 7.87
C LYS A 70 -6.76 18.91 8.51
N PRO A 71 -6.36 19.72 9.49
CA PRO A 71 -7.17 20.86 9.92
C PRO A 71 -7.61 21.73 8.74
N ALA A 72 -8.84 22.22 8.78
CA ALA A 72 -9.34 23.19 7.81
C ALA A 72 -8.53 24.49 7.89
N ASP A 73 -8.24 24.95 9.11
CA ASP A 73 -7.29 26.02 9.40
C ASP A 73 -5.95 25.42 9.86
N MET A 74 -4.92 25.57 9.04
CA MET A 74 -3.58 25.05 9.35
C MET A 74 -2.87 25.79 10.48
N ALA A 75 -3.31 27.00 10.84
CA ALA A 75 -2.80 27.69 12.03
C ALA A 75 -3.17 26.97 13.34
N ARG A 76 -4.22 26.14 13.30
CA ARG A 76 -4.67 25.28 14.42
C ARG A 76 -4.05 23.87 14.37
N SER A 77 -3.16 23.60 13.41
CA SER A 77 -2.45 22.32 13.34
C SER A 77 -1.33 22.26 14.37
N SER A 78 -0.96 21.04 14.77
CA SER A 78 0.22 20.84 15.63
C SER A 78 1.54 20.79 14.87
N HIS A 79 1.53 21.04 13.55
CA HIS A 79 2.69 20.86 12.66
C HIS A 79 3.35 19.47 12.75
N ARG A 80 2.55 18.43 13.06
CA ARG A 80 3.00 17.04 13.11
C ARG A 80 2.27 16.23 12.06
N LEU A 81 3.04 15.39 11.38
CA LEU A 81 2.57 14.45 10.39
C LEU A 81 2.52 13.05 10.99
N PHE A 82 1.36 12.41 10.92
CA PHE A 82 1.21 10.98 11.10
C PHE A 82 1.11 10.34 9.72
N PHE A 83 2.13 9.57 9.33
CA PHE A 83 2.19 8.96 8.00
C PHE A 83 1.90 7.47 8.08
N ASP A 84 0.88 7.02 7.35
CA ASP A 84 0.50 5.62 7.22
C ASP A 84 0.79 5.15 5.79
N TYR A 85 1.78 4.27 5.66
CA TYR A 85 2.11 3.64 4.38
C TYR A 85 0.97 2.72 3.90
N GLY A 86 0.09 2.28 4.79
CA GLY A 86 -1.02 1.38 4.49
C GLY A 86 -0.64 -0.09 4.64
N ASN A 87 -1.49 -0.85 5.35
CA ASN A 87 -1.30 -2.29 5.51
C ASN A 87 -1.96 -3.03 4.33
N ARG A 88 -1.17 -3.47 3.35
CA ARG A 88 -1.66 -4.09 2.10
C ARG A 88 -2.70 -3.21 1.41
N GLY A 89 -2.36 -1.93 1.26
CA GLY A 89 -3.23 -0.88 0.71
C GLY A 89 -4.37 -0.40 1.63
N ASN A 90 -4.53 -0.97 2.84
CA ASN A 90 -5.57 -0.54 3.76
C ASN A 90 -5.10 0.59 4.68
N LYS A 91 -5.98 1.58 4.93
CA LYS A 91 -5.76 2.69 5.86
C LYS A 91 -6.02 2.20 7.29
N ARG A 92 -5.02 2.23 8.17
CA ARG A 92 -5.11 1.61 9.51
C ARG A 92 -4.79 2.56 10.66
N ALA A 93 -4.17 3.71 10.38
CA ALA A 93 -3.84 4.68 11.41
C ALA A 93 -5.07 5.09 12.25
N ILE A 94 -6.17 5.50 11.61
CA ILE A 94 -7.34 5.96 12.38
C ILE A 94 -7.99 4.79 13.14
N GLN A 95 -8.03 3.60 12.54
CA GLN A 95 -8.54 2.39 13.19
C GLN A 95 -7.80 2.12 14.51
N PHE A 96 -6.46 2.05 14.47
CA PHE A 96 -5.68 1.60 15.63
C PHE A 96 -5.37 2.70 16.64
N PHE A 97 -5.26 3.96 16.21
CA PHE A 97 -4.88 5.06 17.11
C PHE A 97 -6.07 5.90 17.58
N CYS A 98 -7.22 5.80 16.91
CA CYS A 98 -8.44 6.49 17.31
C CYS A 98 -9.57 5.52 17.68
N ASP A 99 -9.34 4.20 17.78
CA ASP A 99 -10.37 3.19 18.03
C ASP A 99 -11.57 3.27 17.05
N ALA A 100 -11.30 3.62 15.80
CA ALA A 100 -12.33 3.78 14.78
C ALA A 100 -12.66 2.44 14.09
N PRO A 101 -13.84 2.30 13.46
CA PRO A 101 -14.11 1.20 12.56
C PRO A 101 -13.08 1.11 11.42
N ALA A 102 -12.83 -0.10 10.93
CA ALA A 102 -11.96 -0.29 9.77
C ALA A 102 -12.65 0.22 8.50
N THR A 103 -12.02 1.16 7.80
CA THR A 103 -12.47 1.67 6.50
C THR A 103 -11.28 2.14 5.66
N ASN A 104 -11.40 2.00 4.34
CA ASN A 104 -10.45 2.57 3.40
C ASN A 104 -10.92 3.90 2.81
N ASP A 105 -12.10 4.38 3.19
CA ASP A 105 -12.66 5.63 2.69
C ASP A 105 -13.29 6.42 3.84
N PRO A 106 -12.50 6.85 4.84
CA PRO A 106 -13.03 7.57 6.00
C PRO A 106 -13.61 8.92 5.56
N ILE A 107 -14.86 9.19 5.92
CA ILE A 107 -15.55 10.44 5.58
C ILE A 107 -16.51 10.92 6.68
N ALA A 108 -17.16 10.00 7.38
CA ALA A 108 -18.15 10.30 8.41
C ALA A 108 -17.50 10.50 9.79
N LEU A 109 -18.24 11.09 10.73
CA LEU A 109 -17.75 11.29 12.10
C LEU A 109 -17.39 9.97 12.79
N VAL A 110 -18.15 8.91 12.54
CA VAL A 110 -17.85 7.57 13.09
C VAL A 110 -16.48 7.05 12.64
N ASP A 111 -16.02 7.43 11.44
CA ASP A 111 -14.73 7.01 10.91
C ASP A 111 -13.55 7.71 11.62
N ALA A 112 -13.82 8.77 12.40
CA ALA A 112 -12.82 9.43 13.23
C ALA A 112 -12.57 8.71 14.57
N GLY A 113 -13.45 7.76 14.95
CA GLY A 113 -13.43 7.08 16.24
C GLY A 113 -13.47 8.07 17.41
N ASN A 114 -12.60 7.87 18.40
CA ASN A 114 -12.43 8.75 19.55
C ASN A 114 -11.72 10.08 19.21
N GLY A 115 -11.32 10.30 17.96
CA GLY A 115 -10.72 11.55 17.52
C GLY A 115 -9.29 11.83 18.00
N TYR A 116 -8.54 10.87 18.57
CA TYR A 116 -7.26 11.09 19.27
C TYR A 116 -6.25 11.91 18.47
N LEU A 117 -6.03 11.57 17.20
CA LEU A 117 -5.10 12.28 16.30
C LEU A 117 -5.64 13.67 15.91
N PHE A 118 -6.95 13.77 15.67
CA PHE A 118 -7.61 15.00 15.23
C PHE A 118 -7.67 16.07 16.32
N ARG A 119 -8.03 15.68 17.55
CA ARG A 119 -8.06 16.59 18.72
C ARG A 119 -6.70 17.16 19.08
N ARG A 120 -5.62 16.57 18.56
CA ARG A 120 -4.23 17.03 18.71
C ARG A 120 -3.75 17.88 17.54
N GLY A 121 -4.59 18.16 16.55
CA GLY A 121 -4.19 18.96 15.39
C GLY A 121 -3.21 18.27 14.45
N HIS A 122 -3.06 16.94 14.51
CA HIS A 122 -2.16 16.21 13.62
C HIS A 122 -2.70 16.19 12.19
N VAL A 123 -1.80 16.25 11.22
CA VAL A 123 -2.11 15.91 9.83
C VAL A 123 -1.89 14.40 9.67
N VAL A 124 -2.87 13.67 9.17
CA VAL A 124 -2.75 12.25 8.87
C VAL A 124 -2.65 12.09 7.35
N VAL A 125 -1.57 11.47 6.88
CA VAL A 125 -1.36 11.18 5.45
C VAL A 125 -1.30 9.68 5.26
N PHE A 126 -2.04 9.22 4.25
CA PHE A 126 -1.92 7.89 3.69
C PHE A 126 -1.30 8.00 2.31
N CYS A 127 -0.35 7.13 2.01
CA CYS A 127 0.28 7.04 0.69
C CYS A 127 0.56 5.58 0.36
N ALA A 128 0.10 5.11 -0.79
CA ALA A 128 0.33 3.73 -1.18
C ALA A 128 1.83 3.42 -1.32
N TRP A 129 2.23 2.23 -0.86
CA TRP A 129 3.64 1.80 -0.90
C TRP A 129 3.85 0.44 -1.59
N GLN A 130 2.80 -0.36 -1.72
CA GLN A 130 2.91 -1.74 -2.18
C GLN A 130 2.49 -1.85 -3.64
N GLY A 131 3.44 -2.18 -4.52
CA GLY A 131 3.29 -2.12 -5.99
C GLY A 131 2.63 -3.32 -6.66
N ASP A 132 2.33 -4.39 -5.91
CA ASP A 132 1.69 -5.61 -6.43
C ASP A 132 0.23 -5.77 -5.95
N MET A 133 -0.35 -4.76 -5.30
CA MET A 133 -1.74 -4.81 -4.85
C MET A 133 -2.72 -4.73 -6.03
N LEU A 134 -3.71 -5.64 -6.04
CA LEU A 134 -4.87 -5.56 -6.95
C LEU A 134 -5.91 -4.56 -6.41
N PRO A 135 -6.67 -3.86 -7.26
CA PRO A 135 -7.79 -3.01 -6.83
C PRO A 135 -8.86 -3.78 -6.04
N GLY A 136 -9.63 -3.07 -5.20
CA GLY A 136 -10.82 -3.58 -4.51
C GLY A 136 -10.92 -3.14 -3.05
N ASN A 137 -12.14 -3.06 -2.51
CA ASN A 137 -12.44 -2.56 -1.15
C ASN A 137 -11.81 -1.18 -0.85
N GLY A 138 -11.66 -0.32 -1.85
CA GLY A 138 -11.07 1.02 -1.68
C GLY A 138 -9.59 1.05 -1.27
N ARG A 139 -8.87 -0.07 -1.39
CA ARG A 139 -7.43 -0.14 -1.10
C ARG A 139 -6.66 0.84 -1.97
N MET A 140 -5.63 1.45 -1.38
CA MET A 140 -4.72 2.36 -2.07
C MET A 140 -3.70 1.57 -2.88
N LEU A 141 -3.44 2.04 -4.11
CA LEU A 141 -2.58 1.38 -5.07
C LEU A 141 -1.34 2.22 -5.38
N LEU A 142 -0.24 1.52 -5.65
CA LEU A 142 0.99 2.10 -6.17
C LEU A 142 1.23 1.50 -7.56
N ASP A 143 1.19 2.34 -8.58
CA ASP A 143 1.55 1.99 -9.94
C ASP A 143 3.06 2.15 -10.11
N VAL A 144 3.78 1.02 -10.17
CA VAL A 144 5.23 0.96 -10.41
C VAL A 144 5.55 0.55 -11.85
N PRO A 145 6.69 0.98 -12.41
CA PRO A 145 7.10 0.51 -13.73
C PRO A 145 7.48 -0.98 -13.66
N VAL A 146 7.11 -1.71 -14.70
CA VAL A 146 7.46 -3.13 -14.85
C VAL A 146 8.78 -3.22 -15.60
N ALA A 147 9.75 -3.95 -15.03
CA ALA A 147 11.00 -4.25 -15.72
C ALA A 147 10.77 -5.32 -16.81
N ASP A 148 11.34 -5.11 -17.98
CA ASP A 148 11.22 -6.04 -19.09
C ASP A 148 12.18 -7.23 -18.94
N ALA A 149 11.71 -8.41 -19.38
CA ALA A 149 12.52 -9.63 -19.51
C ALA A 149 13.25 -10.10 -18.23
N VAL A 150 12.74 -9.75 -17.05
CA VAL A 150 13.24 -10.28 -15.77
C VAL A 150 12.54 -11.60 -15.46
N ALA A 151 13.32 -12.67 -15.32
CA ALA A 151 12.85 -13.97 -14.87
C ALA A 151 13.77 -14.49 -13.77
N GLY A 152 13.21 -15.20 -12.81
CA GLY A 152 13.96 -15.78 -11.70
C GLY A 152 13.08 -16.66 -10.82
N THR A 153 13.71 -17.33 -9.86
CA THR A 153 13.01 -18.13 -8.86
C THR A 153 12.25 -17.23 -7.91
N VAL A 154 10.93 -17.35 -7.89
CA VAL A 154 10.07 -16.72 -6.88
C VAL A 154 9.78 -17.71 -5.77
N ARG A 155 9.88 -17.26 -4.52
CA ARG A 155 9.49 -18.05 -3.35
C ARG A 155 8.32 -17.36 -2.65
N THR A 156 7.21 -18.08 -2.55
CA THR A 156 6.04 -17.71 -1.77
C THR A 156 5.83 -18.71 -0.65
N GLU A 157 5.45 -18.22 0.53
CA GLU A 157 5.03 -19.07 1.64
C GLU A 157 3.51 -18.96 1.77
N PHE A 158 2.84 -20.10 1.93
CA PHE A 158 1.38 -20.17 2.06
C PHE A 158 1.00 -20.46 3.50
N ILE A 159 -0.05 -19.80 3.98
CA ILE A 159 -0.71 -20.14 5.24
C ILE A 159 -2.13 -20.54 4.87
N ILE A 160 -2.46 -21.80 5.13
CA ILE A 160 -3.80 -22.35 4.93
C ILE A 160 -4.48 -22.34 6.30
N ASP A 161 -5.41 -21.43 6.51
CA ASP A 161 -6.08 -21.16 7.79
C ASP A 161 -7.50 -21.75 7.89
N ALA A 162 -7.98 -22.38 6.82
CA ALA A 162 -9.27 -23.05 6.76
C ALA A 162 -9.16 -24.47 6.16
N PRO A 163 -10.01 -25.42 6.57
CA PRO A 163 -10.08 -26.72 5.93
C PRO A 163 -10.60 -26.61 4.49
N HIS A 164 -10.29 -27.60 3.65
CA HIS A 164 -10.76 -27.72 2.27
C HIS A 164 -10.31 -26.61 1.30
N ILE A 165 -9.19 -25.95 1.59
CA ILE A 165 -8.51 -25.07 0.63
C ILE A 165 -7.51 -25.93 -0.16
N ASP A 166 -7.81 -26.15 -1.44
CA ASP A 166 -6.99 -26.94 -2.37
C ASP A 166 -6.22 -26.07 -3.38
N THR A 167 -6.54 -24.78 -3.46
CA THR A 167 -6.01 -23.84 -4.45
C THR A 167 -5.63 -22.53 -3.79
N MET A 168 -4.45 -22.00 -4.14
CA MET A 168 -3.95 -20.70 -3.68
C MET A 168 -3.31 -19.93 -4.84
N PRO A 169 -3.47 -18.60 -4.91
CA PRO A 169 -2.75 -17.79 -5.90
C PRO A 169 -1.24 -17.85 -5.60
N LEU A 170 -0.38 -17.85 -6.62
CA LEU A 170 1.07 -17.92 -6.43
C LEU A 170 1.67 -16.73 -5.66
N SER A 171 0.95 -15.61 -5.57
CA SER A 171 1.26 -14.46 -4.71
C SER A 171 1.00 -14.71 -3.22
N GLY A 172 0.35 -15.82 -2.87
CA GLY A 172 -0.06 -16.16 -1.51
C GLY A 172 -1.30 -15.41 -1.02
N PHE A 173 -1.70 -14.34 -1.71
CA PHE A 173 -2.87 -13.53 -1.38
C PHE A 173 -3.69 -13.22 -2.64
N ALA A 174 -5.01 -13.46 -2.58
CA ALA A 174 -5.92 -13.13 -3.68
C ALA A 174 -5.96 -11.63 -4.02
N SER A 175 -5.49 -10.79 -3.08
CA SER A 175 -5.42 -9.34 -3.21
C SER A 175 -4.16 -8.82 -3.91
N MET A 176 -3.24 -9.70 -4.35
CA MET A 176 -1.94 -9.34 -4.91
C MET A 176 -1.70 -10.02 -6.25
N HIS A 177 -1.01 -9.32 -7.16
CA HIS A 177 -0.56 -9.87 -8.44
C HIS A 177 0.41 -11.03 -8.22
N SER A 178 0.18 -12.13 -8.94
CA SER A 178 1.17 -13.21 -9.06
C SER A 178 2.15 -12.88 -10.19
N TYR A 179 3.44 -13.14 -9.97
CA TYR A 179 4.40 -13.18 -11.08
C TYR A 179 4.00 -14.26 -12.07
N ARG A 180 4.08 -13.95 -13.36
CA ARG A 180 3.78 -14.91 -14.42
C ARG A 180 4.79 -16.06 -14.36
N ALA A 181 4.31 -17.29 -14.27
CA ALA A 181 5.16 -18.46 -14.37
C ALA A 181 5.79 -18.53 -15.77
N THR A 182 7.10 -18.77 -15.84
CA THR A 182 7.81 -19.00 -17.11
C THR A 182 7.50 -20.37 -17.71
N SER A 183 6.97 -21.29 -16.89
CA SER A 183 6.57 -22.64 -17.27
C SER A 183 5.48 -23.13 -16.29
N LEU A 184 4.49 -23.85 -16.80
CA LEU A 184 3.46 -24.52 -15.98
C LEU A 184 3.80 -25.99 -15.69
N ASP A 185 4.99 -26.45 -16.09
CA ASP A 185 5.53 -27.76 -15.75
C ASP A 185 5.86 -27.84 -14.24
N PRO A 186 5.14 -28.65 -13.44
CA PRO A 186 5.39 -28.78 -12.00
C PRO A 186 6.78 -29.35 -11.69
N GLY A 187 7.42 -30.07 -12.63
CA GLY A 187 8.78 -30.57 -12.49
C GLY A 187 9.85 -29.47 -12.42
N LYS A 188 9.49 -28.22 -12.75
CA LYS A 188 10.37 -27.04 -12.68
C LYS A 188 10.16 -26.18 -11.44
N ALA A 189 9.29 -26.60 -10.52
CA ALA A 189 9.05 -25.91 -9.26
C ALA A 189 8.96 -26.91 -8.10
N GLN A 190 8.95 -26.40 -6.88
CA GLN A 190 8.90 -27.21 -5.67
C GLN A 190 7.88 -26.65 -4.70
N LEU A 191 6.97 -27.49 -4.22
CA LEU A 191 6.15 -27.22 -3.06
C LEU A 191 6.72 -27.96 -1.85
N THR A 192 6.88 -27.24 -0.74
CA THR A 192 7.28 -27.82 0.54
C THR A 192 6.32 -27.37 1.63
N ARG A 193 6.23 -28.16 2.69
CA ARG A 193 5.53 -27.78 3.93
C ARG A 193 6.48 -27.84 5.12
N ARG A 194 6.13 -27.12 6.18
CA ARG A 194 6.83 -27.13 7.46
C ARG A 194 5.91 -26.58 8.54
N ARG A 195 6.10 -27.03 9.78
CA ARG A 195 5.28 -26.59 10.92
C ARG A 195 5.61 -25.16 11.39
N TYR A 196 6.89 -24.79 11.36
CA TYR A 196 7.40 -23.50 11.82
C TYR A 196 8.43 -22.95 10.83
N PRO A 197 8.70 -21.62 10.82
CA PRO A 197 9.65 -21.01 9.89
C PRO A 197 11.08 -21.57 9.93
N GLY A 198 11.50 -22.12 11.07
CA GLY A 198 12.81 -22.77 11.25
C GLY A 198 12.82 -24.29 11.11
N ALA A 199 11.65 -24.93 10.97
CA ALA A 199 11.58 -26.38 10.85
C ALA A 199 12.10 -26.88 9.49
N PRO A 200 12.61 -28.12 9.40
CA PRO A 200 12.97 -28.74 8.13
C PRO A 200 11.81 -28.70 7.13
N ARG A 201 12.14 -28.52 5.85
CA ARG A 201 11.15 -28.55 4.76
C ARG A 201 10.88 -29.99 4.35
N GLU A 202 9.60 -30.35 4.29
CA GLU A 202 9.12 -31.62 3.75
C GLU A 202 8.60 -31.39 2.33
N ALA A 203 9.04 -32.19 1.36
CA ALA A 203 8.52 -32.11 -0.01
C ALA A 203 7.04 -32.52 -0.06
N VAL A 204 6.25 -31.80 -0.85
CA VAL A 204 4.83 -32.11 -1.13
C VAL A 204 4.73 -32.56 -2.58
N GLY A 205 4.12 -33.73 -2.81
CA GLY A 205 3.82 -34.25 -4.15
C GLY A 205 2.35 -34.02 -4.54
N GLY A 206 2.01 -34.28 -5.81
CA GLY A 206 0.62 -34.26 -6.30
C GLY A 206 -0.02 -32.89 -6.44
N TRP A 207 0.76 -31.81 -6.47
CA TRP A 207 0.30 -30.44 -6.71
C TRP A 207 0.52 -30.03 -8.18
N GLN A 208 -0.20 -29.01 -8.62
CA GLN A 208 -0.10 -28.42 -9.96
C GLN A 208 -0.31 -26.90 -9.88
N PHE A 209 0.02 -26.19 -10.97
CA PHE A 209 -0.23 -24.76 -11.13
C PHE A 209 -1.69 -24.46 -11.48
#